data_AF-A0A069P0A5-F1
#
_entry.id   AF-A0A069P0A5-F1
#
_cell.length_a   1.000
_cell.length_b   1.000
_cell.length_c   1.000
_cell.angle_alpha   90.00
_cell.angle_beta   90.00
_cell.angle_gamma   90.00
#
_symmetry.space_group_name_H-M   'P 1'
#
loop_
_entity.id
_entity.type
_entity.pdbx_description
1 polymer ?
#
loop_
_entity_poly.entity_id
_entity_poly.type
_entity_poly.pdbx_seq_one_letter_code
_entity_poly.pdbx_strand_id
1 'polypeptide(L)'
;MPESPAPSTSGSPAALIERRFELRDEAATLAFGERFARAIGETRTIASSEPFHGLQVQLIGDLGAGKTTLVRATLRALGHAGRVKSPTYTLVEPYSLDAPGGPLDVYHFDLYRFADPAEWADAGFREYFDRGALCLVEWPQQAGGLLGVPDLVFALTLPDSGIAPMETTQSNEEEGRVLTARAFSETGKTCLERC
;
A
#
# COMPACT_ATOMS: atom_id res chain seq x y z
N MET A 1 -24.58 -7.68 39.62
CA MET A 1 -23.94 -7.00 38.49
C MET A 1 -22.86 -7.95 38.00
N PRO A 2 -23.04 -8.71 36.90
CA PRO A 2 -21.93 -9.48 36.37
C PRO A 2 -20.92 -8.50 35.75
N GLU A 3 -19.65 -8.69 36.08
CA GLU A 3 -18.52 -7.94 35.55
C GLU A 3 -18.48 -8.06 34.02
N SER A 4 -18.41 -6.92 33.33
CA SER A 4 -18.12 -6.87 31.90
C SER A 4 -16.73 -7.47 31.65
N PRO A 5 -16.56 -8.40 30.69
CA PRO A 5 -15.23 -8.89 30.35
C PRO A 5 -14.40 -7.74 29.74
N ALA A 6 -13.14 -7.65 30.16
CA ALA A 6 -12.14 -6.74 29.61
C ALA A 6 -12.00 -6.92 28.08
N PRO A 7 -11.71 -5.86 27.32
CA PRO A 7 -11.51 -5.98 25.88
C PRO A 7 -10.33 -6.91 25.60
N SER A 8 -10.62 -8.02 24.92
CA SER A 8 -9.61 -8.92 24.35
C SER A 8 -8.70 -8.12 23.42
N THR A 9 -7.44 -7.99 23.80
CA THR A 9 -6.38 -7.46 22.94
C THR A 9 -6.20 -8.41 21.75
N SER A 10 -6.85 -8.09 20.63
CA SER A 10 -6.55 -8.68 19.33
C SER A 10 -5.12 -8.25 18.95
N GLY A 11 -4.14 -9.11 19.25
CA GLY A 11 -2.75 -8.87 18.86
C GLY A 11 -2.66 -8.87 17.33
N SER A 12 -2.36 -7.70 16.74
CA SER A 12 -2.01 -7.64 15.32
C SER A 12 -0.84 -8.60 15.05
N PRO A 13 -0.85 -9.34 13.92
CA PRO A 13 0.22 -10.27 13.60
C PRO A 13 1.57 -9.53 13.56
N ALA A 14 2.62 -10.17 14.07
CA ALA A 14 3.97 -9.62 13.96
C ALA A 14 4.43 -9.66 12.50
N ALA A 15 5.07 -8.58 12.04
CA ALA A 15 5.65 -8.55 10.71
C ALA A 15 6.81 -9.56 10.61
N LEU A 16 6.87 -10.29 9.49
CA LEU A 16 7.96 -11.22 9.17
C LEU A 16 9.28 -10.47 8.94
N ILE A 17 9.20 -9.33 8.26
CA ILE A 17 10.32 -8.38 8.07
C ILE A 17 9.83 -6.93 8.07
N GLU A 18 10.70 -6.00 8.47
CA GLU A 18 10.51 -4.55 8.34
C GLU A 18 11.71 -3.94 7.60
N ARG A 19 11.46 -3.02 6.68
CA ARG A 19 12.47 -2.21 5.98
C ARG A 19 12.07 -0.75 6.01
N ARG A 20 13.07 0.14 6.02
CA ARG A 20 12.86 1.60 5.96
C ARG A 20 13.58 2.17 4.76
N PHE A 21 12.90 3.07 4.06
CA PHE A 21 13.39 3.75 2.87
C PHE A 21 13.21 5.25 3.04
N GLU A 22 14.27 6.00 2.76
CA GLU A 22 14.21 7.46 2.71
C GLU A 22 13.67 7.87 1.34
N LEU A 23 12.52 8.54 1.34
CA LEU A 23 11.83 9.05 0.15
C LEU A 23 11.85 10.57 0.16
N ARG A 24 13.05 11.16 0.21
CA ARG A 24 13.26 12.58 0.51
C ARG A 24 12.50 13.54 -0.41
N ASP A 25 12.29 13.14 -1.65
CA ASP A 25 11.59 13.92 -2.67
C ASP A 25 10.62 13.04 -3.50
N GLU A 26 9.94 13.67 -4.47
CA GLU A 26 9.06 12.95 -5.40
C GLU A 26 9.84 11.92 -6.22
N ALA A 27 11.05 12.23 -6.67
CA ALA A 27 11.87 11.34 -7.49
C ALA A 27 12.23 10.04 -6.75
N ALA A 28 12.56 10.11 -5.46
CA ALA A 28 12.81 8.96 -4.61
C ALA A 28 11.54 8.11 -4.42
N THR A 29 10.37 8.75 -4.33
CA THR A 29 9.07 8.04 -4.29
C THR A 29 8.81 7.31 -5.62
N LEU A 30 9.09 7.96 -6.76
CA LEU A 30 8.95 7.35 -8.08
C LEU A 30 9.90 6.14 -8.23
N ALA A 31 11.17 6.32 -7.86
CA ALA A 31 12.17 5.26 -7.90
C ALA A 31 11.82 4.07 -7.00
N PHE A 32 11.23 4.31 -5.82
CA PHE A 32 10.73 3.22 -4.99
C PHE A 32 9.56 2.47 -5.65
N GLY A 33 8.63 3.19 -6.29
CA GLY A 33 7.55 2.57 -7.06
C GLY A 33 8.05 1.70 -8.22
N GLU A 34 9.09 2.13 -8.93
CA GLU A 34 9.77 1.33 -9.97
C GLU A 34 10.43 0.07 -9.40
N ARG A 35 11.16 0.20 -8.28
CA ARG A 35 11.76 -0.96 -7.60
C ARG A 35 10.70 -1.94 -7.12
N PHE A 36 9.59 -1.44 -6.59
CA PHE A 36 8.49 -2.27 -6.13
C PHE A 36 7.81 -3.01 -7.30
N ALA A 37 7.55 -2.34 -8.42
CA ALA A 37 7.02 -2.97 -9.62
C ALA A 37 7.93 -4.09 -10.16
N ARG A 38 9.25 -3.86 -10.20
CA ARG A 38 10.22 -4.90 -10.56
C ARG A 38 10.16 -6.08 -9.59
N ALA A 39 10.13 -5.81 -8.29
CA ALA A 39 10.04 -6.85 -7.26
C ALA A 39 8.77 -7.71 -7.40
N ILE A 40 7.63 -7.11 -7.77
CA ILE A 40 6.39 -7.85 -8.08
C ILE A 40 6.59 -8.78 -9.29
N GLY A 41 7.17 -8.26 -10.38
CA GLY A 41 7.44 -9.06 -11.58
C GLY A 41 8.38 -10.24 -11.31
N GLU A 42 9.46 -10.00 -10.54
CA GLU A 42 10.37 -11.05 -10.12
C GLU A 42 9.66 -12.08 -9.22
N THR A 43 8.87 -11.62 -8.24
CA THR A 43 8.12 -12.50 -7.34
C THR A 43 7.15 -13.40 -8.10
N ARG A 44 6.51 -12.89 -9.15
CA ARG A 44 5.58 -13.64 -10.01
C ARG A 44 6.25 -14.67 -10.93
N THR A 45 7.52 -14.45 -11.26
CA THR A 45 8.25 -15.25 -12.27
C THR A 45 9.20 -16.27 -11.66
N ILE A 46 9.46 -16.20 -10.35
CA ILE A 46 10.27 -17.20 -9.66
C ILE A 46 9.60 -18.57 -9.80
N ALA A 47 10.40 -19.56 -10.19
CA ALA A 47 10.03 -20.96 -10.08
C ALA A 47 9.95 -21.36 -8.60
N SER A 48 8.82 -21.07 -7.98
CA SER A 48 8.45 -21.51 -6.64
C SER A 48 7.53 -22.73 -6.74
N SER A 49 7.52 -23.55 -5.71
CA SER A 49 6.56 -24.65 -5.56
C SER A 49 5.12 -24.16 -5.40
N GLU A 50 4.92 -22.92 -4.96
CA GLU A 50 3.60 -22.30 -4.81
C GLU A 50 3.38 -21.20 -5.86
N PRO A 51 2.21 -21.16 -6.54
CA PRO A 51 1.89 -20.13 -7.50
C PRO A 51 1.65 -18.77 -6.83
N PHE A 52 1.77 -17.70 -7.61
CA PHE A 52 1.44 -16.36 -7.11
C PHE A 52 -0.07 -16.23 -6.92
N HIS A 53 -0.50 -15.96 -5.68
CA HIS A 53 -1.91 -15.86 -5.29
C HIS A 53 -2.42 -14.41 -5.15
N GLY A 54 -1.73 -13.44 -5.75
CA GLY A 54 -2.02 -12.02 -5.56
C GLY A 54 -1.11 -11.37 -4.52
N LEU A 55 -1.30 -10.07 -4.35
CA LEU A 55 -0.59 -9.28 -3.35
C LEU A 55 -1.47 -8.13 -2.87
N GLN A 56 -1.79 -8.11 -1.58
CA GLN A 56 -2.51 -7.02 -0.93
C GLN A 56 -1.53 -6.07 -0.23
N VAL A 57 -1.50 -4.83 -0.69
CA VAL A 57 -0.63 -3.77 -0.18
C VAL A 57 -1.48 -2.67 0.43
N GLN A 58 -1.30 -2.43 1.72
CA GLN A 58 -1.97 -1.38 2.45
C GLN A 58 -1.07 -0.14 2.57
N LEU A 59 -1.52 1.01 2.09
CA LEU A 59 -0.81 2.28 2.12
C LEU A 59 -1.40 3.19 3.22
N ILE A 60 -0.60 3.46 4.24
CA ILE A 60 -0.97 4.26 5.41
C ILE A 60 -0.11 5.53 5.41
N GLY A 61 -0.68 6.64 5.81
CA GLY A 61 0.01 7.92 5.94
C GLY A 61 -0.98 9.08 5.84
N ASP A 62 -0.56 10.25 6.29
CA ASP A 62 -1.42 11.43 6.32
C ASP A 62 -1.77 11.94 4.91
N LEU A 63 -2.67 12.93 4.86
CA LEU A 63 -2.96 13.63 3.61
C LEU A 63 -1.68 14.30 3.11
N GLY A 64 -1.34 14.09 1.83
CA GLY A 64 -0.08 14.58 1.26
C GLY A 64 1.14 13.70 1.51
N ALA A 65 1.03 12.61 2.28
CA ALA A 65 2.13 11.66 2.50
C ALA A 65 2.59 10.92 1.22
N GLY A 66 1.92 11.11 0.09
CA GLY A 66 2.35 10.59 -1.22
C GLY A 66 1.93 9.17 -1.56
N LYS A 67 0.93 8.62 -0.86
CA LYS A 67 0.31 7.31 -1.15
C LYS A 67 -0.06 7.15 -2.63
N THR A 68 -0.88 8.05 -3.18
CA THR A 68 -1.25 8.02 -4.61
C THR A 68 -0.06 8.21 -5.56
N THR A 69 0.97 8.97 -5.16
CA THR A 69 2.20 9.13 -5.96
C THR A 69 2.92 7.79 -6.09
N LEU A 70 3.03 7.04 -4.99
CA LEU A 70 3.63 5.71 -4.99
C LEU A 70 2.81 4.71 -5.81
N VAL A 71 1.47 4.71 -5.68
CA VAL A 71 0.58 3.87 -6.50
C VAL A 71 0.78 4.15 -7.99
N ARG A 72 0.78 5.44 -8.37
CA ARG A 72 1.00 5.87 -9.75
C ARG A 72 2.36 5.43 -10.29
N ALA A 73 3.42 5.58 -9.50
CA ALA A 73 4.76 5.16 -9.88
C ALA A 73 4.80 3.65 -10.15
N THR A 74 4.22 2.86 -9.23
CA THR A 74 4.14 1.40 -9.34
C THR A 74 3.36 0.98 -10.60
N LEU A 75 2.16 1.52 -10.82
CA LEU A 75 1.32 1.20 -11.99
C LEU A 75 2.02 1.54 -13.31
N ARG A 76 2.68 2.69 -13.39
CA ARG A 76 3.45 3.09 -14.58
C ARG A 76 4.59 2.13 -14.85
N ALA A 77 5.34 1.76 -13.82
CA ALA A 77 6.44 0.81 -13.94
C ALA A 77 5.98 -0.62 -14.27
N LEU A 78 4.74 -0.98 -13.92
CA LEU A 78 4.08 -2.21 -14.35
C LEU A 78 3.50 -2.15 -15.78
N GLY A 79 3.68 -1.03 -16.49
CA GLY A 79 3.29 -0.90 -17.91
C GLY A 79 2.02 -0.07 -18.16
N HIS A 80 1.39 0.51 -17.14
CA HIS A 80 0.24 1.38 -17.36
C HIS A 80 0.65 2.74 -17.97
N ALA A 81 0.25 2.99 -19.22
CA ALA A 81 0.52 4.26 -19.91
C ALA A 81 -0.51 5.37 -19.65
N GLY A 82 -1.64 5.03 -19.04
CA GLY A 82 -2.75 5.96 -18.81
C GLY A 82 -2.56 6.88 -17.61
N ARG A 83 -3.57 7.71 -17.37
CA ARG A 83 -3.59 8.63 -16.24
C ARG A 83 -4.08 7.90 -14.98
N VAL A 84 -3.22 7.81 -13.98
CA VAL A 84 -3.58 7.31 -12.64
C VAL A 84 -3.96 8.49 -11.72
N LYS A 85 -5.21 8.49 -11.26
CA LYS A 85 -5.72 9.39 -10.21
C LYS A 85 -6.16 8.54 -9.01
N SER A 86 -6.25 9.16 -7.84
CA SER A 86 -6.92 8.51 -6.71
C SER A 86 -8.42 8.34 -7.03
N PRO A 87 -8.99 7.13 -6.87
CA PRO A 87 -10.41 6.85 -7.04
C PRO A 87 -11.23 7.23 -5.81
N THR A 88 -10.98 8.40 -5.18
CA THR A 88 -11.61 8.78 -3.90
C THR A 88 -13.15 8.69 -3.90
N TYR A 89 -13.80 8.88 -5.06
CA TYR A 89 -15.26 8.85 -5.19
C TYR A 89 -15.79 7.52 -5.72
N THR A 90 -15.04 6.83 -6.56
CA THR A 90 -15.41 5.50 -7.08
C THR A 90 -14.96 4.37 -6.15
N LEU A 91 -14.14 4.69 -5.14
CA LEU A 91 -13.46 3.84 -4.16
C LEU A 91 -12.47 2.84 -4.76
N VAL A 92 -12.70 2.36 -5.97
CA VAL A 92 -11.82 1.45 -6.70
C VAL A 92 -11.65 1.88 -8.15
N GLU A 93 -10.46 1.67 -8.70
CA GLU A 93 -10.15 1.76 -10.13
C GLU A 93 -9.41 0.47 -10.57
N PRO A 94 -9.94 -0.28 -11.55
CA PRO A 94 -9.30 -1.48 -12.07
C PRO A 94 -8.31 -1.16 -13.21
N TYR A 95 -7.23 -1.92 -13.27
CA TYR A 95 -6.22 -1.88 -14.32
C TYR A 95 -5.84 -3.30 -14.75
N SER A 96 -5.95 -3.61 -16.04
CA SER A 96 -5.43 -4.86 -16.59
C SER A 96 -4.13 -4.58 -17.33
N LEU A 97 -3.05 -5.23 -16.89
CA LEU A 97 -1.68 -4.96 -17.35
C LEU A 97 -1.01 -6.22 -17.91
N ASP A 98 -0.24 -6.04 -18.97
CA ASP A 98 0.70 -7.05 -19.47
C ASP A 98 2.05 -6.90 -18.73
N ALA A 99 2.14 -7.50 -17.54
CA ALA A 99 3.30 -7.41 -16.67
C ALA A 99 4.30 -8.57 -16.89
N PRO A 100 5.54 -8.46 -16.39
CA PRO A 100 6.46 -9.60 -16.35
C PRO A 100 5.81 -10.81 -15.65
N GLY A 101 5.85 -11.98 -16.29
CA GLY A 101 5.17 -13.18 -15.82
C GLY A 101 3.71 -13.32 -16.28
N GLY A 102 3.25 -12.52 -17.23
CA GLY A 102 1.91 -12.63 -17.83
C GLY A 102 0.91 -11.60 -17.30
N PRO A 103 -0.37 -11.71 -17.69
CA PRO A 103 -1.40 -10.73 -17.34
C PRO A 103 -1.54 -10.56 -15.83
N LEU A 104 -1.69 -9.32 -15.39
CA LEU A 104 -1.87 -8.93 -14.01
C LEU A 104 -2.99 -7.90 -13.91
N ASP A 105 -4.05 -8.27 -13.20
CA ASP A 105 -5.03 -7.30 -12.75
C ASP A 105 -4.52 -6.57 -11.50
N VAL A 106 -4.69 -5.24 -11.50
CA VAL A 106 -4.38 -4.36 -10.39
C VAL A 106 -5.63 -3.58 -10.02
N TYR A 107 -5.97 -3.56 -8.73
CA TYR A 107 -7.07 -2.78 -8.19
C TYR A 107 -6.51 -1.72 -7.26
N HIS A 108 -6.67 -0.46 -7.65
CA HIS A 108 -6.33 0.68 -6.80
C HIS A 108 -7.57 1.05 -5.98
N PHE A 109 -7.51 0.89 -4.67
CA PHE A 109 -8.52 1.37 -3.76
C PHE A 109 -8.08 2.67 -3.09
N ASP A 110 -9.00 3.62 -2.98
CA ASP A 110 -8.88 4.76 -2.07
C ASP A 110 -10.12 4.84 -1.19
N LEU A 111 -9.94 4.44 0.06
CA LEU A 111 -11.03 4.32 1.03
C LEU A 111 -11.20 5.57 1.88
N TYR A 112 -10.58 6.71 1.54
CA TYR A 112 -10.67 7.94 2.34
C TYR A 112 -12.11 8.38 2.63
N ARG A 113 -13.03 8.12 1.70
CA ARG A 113 -14.46 8.44 1.83
C ARG A 113 -15.35 7.23 2.13
N PHE A 114 -14.76 6.05 2.32
CA PHE A 114 -15.50 4.86 2.72
C PHE A 114 -15.99 5.05 4.16
N ALA A 115 -17.30 5.09 4.37
CA ALA A 115 -17.90 5.43 5.65
C ALA A 115 -18.77 4.30 6.23
N ASP A 116 -19.34 3.44 5.38
CA ASP A 116 -20.27 2.39 5.81
C ASP A 116 -19.73 0.99 5.45
N PRO A 117 -19.39 0.16 6.44
CA PRO A 117 -19.05 -1.25 6.24
C PRO A 117 -20.06 -2.05 5.41
N ALA A 118 -21.34 -1.69 5.39
CA ALA A 118 -22.35 -2.37 4.57
C ALA A 118 -22.06 -2.23 3.06
N GLU A 119 -21.53 -1.08 2.63
CA GLU A 119 -21.15 -0.83 1.24
C GLU A 119 -20.06 -1.80 0.75
N TRP A 120 -19.26 -2.37 1.66
CA TRP A 120 -18.23 -3.36 1.29
C TRP A 120 -18.82 -4.61 0.65
N ALA A 121 -19.90 -5.12 1.23
CA ALA A 121 -20.59 -6.30 0.74
C ALA A 121 -21.41 -5.96 -0.51
N ASP A 122 -22.14 -4.84 -0.47
CA ASP A 122 -23.01 -4.42 -1.58
C ASP A 122 -22.22 -4.08 -2.85
N ALA A 123 -21.02 -3.50 -2.71
CA ALA A 123 -20.13 -3.22 -3.83
C ALA A 123 -19.31 -4.44 -4.30
N GLY A 124 -19.43 -5.58 -3.61
CA GLY A 124 -18.71 -6.81 -3.95
C GLY A 124 -17.20 -6.72 -3.79
N PHE A 125 -16.69 -5.81 -2.95
CA PHE A 125 -15.25 -5.51 -2.90
C PHE A 125 -14.37 -6.69 -2.49
N ARG A 126 -14.93 -7.59 -1.68
CA ARG A 126 -14.26 -8.82 -1.27
C ARG A 126 -13.74 -9.65 -2.46
N GLU A 127 -14.49 -9.69 -3.55
CA GLU A 127 -14.14 -10.52 -4.70
C GLU A 127 -12.85 -10.06 -5.39
N TYR A 128 -12.45 -8.80 -5.26
CA TYR A 128 -11.22 -8.30 -5.87
C TYR A 128 -9.96 -8.88 -5.21
N PHE A 129 -10.01 -9.12 -3.90
CA PHE A 129 -8.90 -9.66 -3.12
C PHE A 129 -8.72 -11.16 -3.35
N ASP A 130 -9.79 -11.87 -3.69
CA ASP A 130 -9.77 -13.33 -3.94
C ASP A 130 -9.35 -13.71 -5.37
N ARG A 131 -9.11 -12.75 -6.26
CA ARG A 131 -8.84 -12.97 -7.71
C ARG A 131 -7.37 -13.22 -8.08
N GLY A 132 -6.46 -13.27 -7.11
CA GLY A 132 -5.02 -13.36 -7.41
C GLY A 132 -4.43 -12.08 -8.01
N ALA A 133 -5.08 -10.94 -7.77
CA ALA A 133 -4.71 -9.63 -8.26
C ALA A 133 -3.73 -8.89 -7.33
N LEU A 134 -3.15 -7.79 -7.81
CA LEU A 134 -2.46 -6.81 -6.97
C LEU A 134 -3.48 -5.80 -6.46
N CYS A 135 -3.70 -5.74 -5.15
CA CYS A 135 -4.59 -4.75 -4.54
C CYS A 135 -3.75 -3.67 -3.83
N LEU A 136 -3.83 -2.44 -4.30
CA LEU A 136 -3.16 -1.27 -3.71
C LEU A 136 -4.21 -0.45 -2.96
N VAL A 137 -4.21 -0.51 -1.63
CA VAL A 137 -5.28 0.06 -0.80
C VAL A 137 -4.79 1.27 -0.02
N GLU A 138 -5.19 2.47 -0.44
CA GLU A 138 -5.02 3.68 0.34
C GLU A 138 -6.09 3.79 1.44
N TRP A 139 -5.70 4.31 2.60
CA TRP A 139 -6.59 4.50 3.77
C TRP A 139 -7.25 3.21 4.28
N PRO A 140 -6.48 2.10 4.45
CA PRO A 140 -7.02 0.80 4.84
C PRO A 140 -7.77 0.82 6.18
N GLN A 141 -7.43 1.77 7.07
CA GLN A 141 -8.08 1.90 8.37
C GLN A 141 -9.59 2.16 8.28
N GLN A 142 -10.09 2.70 7.16
CA GLN A 142 -11.52 2.96 6.98
C GLN A 142 -12.32 1.67 6.79
N ALA A 143 -11.73 0.65 6.16
CA ALA A 143 -12.35 -0.69 6.06
C ALA A 143 -11.97 -1.60 7.25
N GLY A 144 -10.87 -1.32 7.94
CA GLY A 144 -10.47 -2.04 9.14
C GLY A 144 -10.38 -3.55 8.92
N GLY A 145 -11.07 -4.33 9.76
CA GLY A 145 -11.05 -5.79 9.70
C GLY A 145 -11.64 -6.41 8.44
N LEU A 146 -12.36 -5.65 7.60
CA LEU A 146 -12.94 -6.13 6.34
C LEU A 146 -11.85 -6.51 5.32
N LEU A 147 -10.68 -5.89 5.41
CA LEU A 147 -9.55 -6.12 4.50
C LEU A 147 -8.76 -7.39 4.78
N GLY A 148 -8.99 -8.07 5.92
CA GLY A 148 -8.17 -9.20 6.33
C GLY A 148 -6.71 -8.81 6.65
N VAL A 149 -5.83 -9.81 6.67
CA VAL A 149 -4.40 -9.62 6.92
C VAL A 149 -3.71 -9.25 5.61
N PRO A 150 -3.04 -8.09 5.50
CA PRO A 150 -2.35 -7.70 4.27
C PRO A 150 -1.07 -8.51 4.07
N ASP A 151 -0.61 -8.63 2.83
CA ASP A 151 0.75 -9.14 2.55
C ASP A 151 1.81 -8.10 2.92
N LEU A 152 1.52 -6.83 2.61
CA LEU A 152 2.42 -5.70 2.82
C LEU A 152 1.69 -4.49 3.41
N VAL A 153 2.36 -3.78 4.32
CA VAL A 153 1.96 -2.46 4.80
C VAL A 153 3.07 -1.47 4.50
N PHE A 154 2.75 -0.40 3.78
CA PHE A 154 3.61 0.75 3.52
C PHE A 154 3.11 1.95 4.32
N ALA A 155 3.80 2.29 5.40
CA ALA A 155 3.53 3.49 6.19
C ALA A 155 4.43 4.63 5.71
N LEU A 156 3.83 5.67 5.12
CA LEU A 156 4.51 6.90 4.70
C LEU A 156 4.35 7.95 5.79
N THR A 157 5.47 8.31 6.41
CA THR A 157 5.53 9.33 7.45
C THR A 157 6.16 10.59 6.87
N LEU A 158 5.45 11.71 7.02
CA LEU A 158 6.03 13.03 6.81
C LEU A 158 6.86 13.39 8.05
N PRO A 159 7.96 14.13 7.91
CA PRO A 159 8.60 14.78 9.04
C PRO A 159 7.56 15.62 9.79
N ASP A 160 7.68 15.68 11.11
CA ASP A 160 6.80 16.49 11.95
C ASP A 160 6.68 17.87 11.31
N SER A 161 5.46 18.23 10.88
CA SER A 161 5.13 19.61 10.53
C SER A 161 5.00 20.39 11.83
N GLY A 162 6.05 20.37 12.65
CA GLY A 162 6.14 21.19 13.83
C GLY A 162 5.99 22.63 13.37
N ILE A 163 5.06 23.36 13.97
CA ILE A 163 5.09 24.82 13.91
C ILE A 163 6.44 25.22 14.52
N ALA A 164 7.46 25.37 13.67
CA ALA A 164 8.74 25.89 14.09
C ALA A 164 8.50 27.30 14.63
N PRO A 165 9.03 27.66 15.82
CA PRO A 165 9.09 29.05 16.23
C PRO A 165 9.84 29.82 15.13
N MET A 166 9.33 31.01 14.78
CA MET A 166 9.98 31.91 13.83
C MET A 166 11.42 32.20 14.24
N GLU A 167 12.40 31.48 13.71
CA GLU A 167 13.77 31.97 13.55
C GLU A 167 14.33 31.52 12.20
N THR A 168 14.75 32.53 11.45
CA THR A 168 15.42 32.47 10.15
C THR A 168 16.73 31.71 10.20
N THR A 169 16.90 30.68 9.37
CA THR A 169 18.17 30.39 8.67
C THR A 169 17.89 29.58 7.39
N GLN A 170 18.58 29.92 6.31
CA GLN A 170 18.52 29.26 5.01
C GLN A 170 19.11 27.84 5.05
N SER A 171 18.29 26.83 4.72
CA SER A 171 18.68 25.60 4.04
C SER A 171 17.43 24.95 3.42
N ASN A 172 17.44 24.73 2.10
CA ASN A 172 16.47 23.89 1.38
C ASN A 172 16.73 22.42 1.75
N GLU A 173 16.45 22.05 2.99
CA GLU A 173 16.35 20.65 3.38
C GLU A 173 14.87 20.33 3.38
N GLU A 174 14.37 19.79 2.26
CA GLU A 174 13.12 19.05 2.27
C GLU A 174 13.30 17.93 3.31
N GLU A 175 12.76 18.15 4.49
CA GLU A 175 12.77 17.16 5.56
C GLU A 175 12.16 15.87 4.97
N GLY A 176 12.96 14.81 4.96
CA GLY A 176 12.70 13.68 4.07
C GLY A 176 11.58 12.78 4.57
N ARG A 177 10.56 12.56 3.73
CA ARG A 177 9.56 11.51 3.96
C ARG A 177 10.24 10.16 4.14
N VAL A 178 9.73 9.34 5.06
CA VAL A 178 10.20 7.97 5.28
C VAL A 178 9.07 7.00 4.95
N LEU A 179 9.39 5.93 4.22
CA LEU A 179 8.50 4.79 4.03
C LEU A 179 8.98 3.62 4.90
N THR A 180 8.15 3.19 5.83
CA THR A 180 8.34 1.95 6.60
C THR A 180 7.49 0.86 5.97
N ALA A 181 8.15 -0.14 5.40
CA ALA A 181 7.52 -1.29 4.77
C ALA A 181 7.58 -2.51 5.69
N ARG A 182 6.45 -3.20 5.87
CA ARG A 182 6.33 -4.41 6.68
C ARG A 182 5.67 -5.51 5.88
N ALA A 183 6.19 -6.73 5.97
CA ALA A 183 5.59 -7.90 5.33
C ALA A 183 4.96 -8.84 6.36
N PHE A 184 3.80 -9.42 6.04
CA PHE A 184 3.08 -10.35 6.92
C PHE A 184 2.77 -11.70 6.24
N SER A 185 3.13 -11.86 4.97
CA SER A 185 3.09 -13.14 4.25
C SER A 185 4.43 -13.46 3.61
N GLU A 186 4.66 -14.72 3.24
CA GLU A 186 5.89 -15.13 2.53
C GLU A 186 6.00 -14.47 1.15
N THR A 187 4.88 -14.26 0.44
CA THR A 187 4.85 -13.52 -0.84
C THR A 187 5.22 -12.06 -0.62
N GLY A 188 4.64 -11.40 0.39
CA GLY A 188 4.98 -10.03 0.76
C GLY A 188 6.45 -9.90 1.16
N LYS A 189 6.97 -10.84 1.96
CA LYS A 189 8.38 -10.88 2.36
C LYS A 189 9.30 -11.04 1.16
N THR A 190 9.02 -12.01 0.29
CA THR A 190 9.75 -12.26 -0.97
C THR A 190 9.80 -10.99 -1.83
N CYS A 191 8.67 -10.30 -1.96
CA CYS A 191 8.61 -9.05 -2.71
C CYS A 191 9.45 -7.96 -2.02
N LEU A 192 9.31 -7.76 -0.71
CA LEU A 192 9.99 -6.69 0.01
C LEU A 192 11.50 -6.89 0.13
N GLU A 193 12.00 -8.13 0.13
CA GLU A 193 13.44 -8.43 0.07
C GLU A 193 14.10 -8.00 -1.26
N ARG A 194 13.30 -7.77 -2.31
CA ARG A 194 13.77 -7.36 -3.65
C ARG A 194 13.66 -5.85 -3.90
N CYS A 195 13.11 -5.10 -2.94
CA CYS A 195 12.90 -3.65 -3.03
C CYS A 195 14.12 -2.81 -2.64
#